data_AF-A0A674EZZ0-F1
#
_entry.id   AF-A0A674EZZ0-F1
#
_cell.length_a   1.000
_cell.length_b   1.000
_cell.length_c   1.000
_cell.angle_alpha   90.00
_cell.angle_beta   90.00
_cell.angle_gamma   90.00
#
_symmetry.space_group_name_H-M   'P 1'
#
loop_
_entity.id
_entity.type
_entity.pdbx_description
1 polymer ?
#
loop_
_entity_poly.entity_id
_entity_poly.type
_entity_poly.pdbx_seq_one_letter_code
_entity_poly.pdbx_strand_id
1 'polypeptide(L)'
;MAESIINSRGIVEDHEGDNEDTDDSNLQVELNVFRAQWMSELKPNSGSNGGNRGLSSRAADLRRKQELAREEKARELFLKAVEEEENGAVYEAIKYYRRAMQIVPDIEFKINYSRSPDPDGGNDNDMDGEIEDLLAYFHQQLTLQDNSLKICVPEMEMTQMHISALPPEVLIYIFRWVVSSDLDLRALEQLSLVCRGFYICARDPEIWRSACLRVWGRSCTKLVPFNSWRDMFLERPRVRFDGVYISKTAYIRQGEESLDGFYRAWHQVEYYRYLRFFPDGQVMMLTTPEDPLVTVPRLRSRNTRVESIMCGHYRLSQDTDNQTKVFVVVSKRKEEKVAEYQRNSRFCRRNPAAPETEHSFHVGLQLSSGGRQSFNKLNWIHHSCHINYRSTGETVVTAFDLDQMYASFFFARVKSYTAFSERPL
;
A
#
# COMPACT_ATOMS: atom_id res chain seq x y z
N MET A 1 64.77 -40.66 12.98
CA MET A 1 64.83 -42.13 12.96
C MET A 1 63.40 -42.56 12.66
N ALA A 2 63.11 -43.00 11.43
CA ALA A 2 63.33 -44.37 10.91
C ALA A 2 62.31 -45.34 11.54
N GLU A 3 61.55 -46.18 10.85
CA GLU A 3 61.39 -46.60 9.43
C GLU A 3 59.90 -47.06 9.27
N SER A 4 59.18 -46.93 8.15
CA SER A 4 59.31 -47.46 6.77
C SER A 4 58.95 -48.96 6.58
N ILE A 5 58.50 -49.30 5.35
CA ILE A 5 58.32 -50.66 4.73
C ILE A 5 57.06 -51.50 5.11
N ILE A 6 56.30 -52.19 4.22
CA ILE A 6 56.03 -52.07 2.75
C ILE A 6 54.84 -52.98 2.27
N ASN A 7 54.02 -52.53 1.27
CA ASN A 7 53.22 -53.32 0.27
C ASN A 7 52.11 -54.36 0.68
N SER A 8 51.13 -54.76 -0.18
CA SER A 8 50.76 -54.42 -1.58
C SER A 8 49.34 -54.91 -1.98
N ARG A 9 48.66 -54.22 -2.92
CA ARG A 9 48.31 -54.73 -4.28
C ARG A 9 47.71 -53.63 -5.19
N GLY A 10 47.97 -53.72 -6.50
CA GLY A 10 47.66 -52.68 -7.50
C GLY A 10 46.18 -52.57 -7.92
N ILE A 11 45.75 -51.39 -8.42
CA ILE A 11 45.85 -50.90 -9.82
C ILE A 11 44.69 -51.40 -10.69
N VAL A 12 43.75 -50.49 -10.99
CA VAL A 12 43.41 -50.08 -12.37
C VAL A 12 43.27 -48.56 -12.35
N GLU A 13 43.78 -47.90 -13.37
CA GLU A 13 43.77 -46.44 -13.55
C GLU A 13 42.42 -45.97 -14.10
N ASP A 14 42.07 -44.71 -13.88
CA ASP A 14 41.56 -43.90 -15.00
C ASP A 14 41.99 -42.44 -14.85
N HIS A 15 42.19 -41.80 -16.00
CA HIS A 15 42.99 -40.59 -16.16
C HIS A 15 42.10 -39.34 -16.26
N GLU A 16 42.67 -38.17 -15.91
CA GLU A 16 42.48 -36.83 -16.51
C GLU A 16 42.47 -35.71 -15.46
N GLY A 17 43.64 -35.06 -15.32
CA GLY A 17 43.74 -33.68 -14.87
C GLY A 17 43.67 -32.70 -16.05
N ASP A 18 44.09 -31.46 -15.80
CA ASP A 18 44.27 -30.38 -16.79
C ASP A 18 42.98 -29.77 -17.37
N ASN A 19 42.27 -28.95 -16.56
CA ASN A 19 41.29 -27.96 -17.07
C ASN A 19 41.11 -26.69 -16.21
N GLU A 20 41.86 -26.47 -15.11
CA GLU A 20 41.67 -25.26 -14.27
C GLU A 20 42.27 -23.97 -14.86
N ASP A 21 43.38 -24.04 -15.61
CA ASP A 21 44.02 -22.84 -16.21
C ASP A 21 43.20 -22.21 -17.36
N THR A 22 42.30 -22.97 -17.98
CA THR A 22 41.52 -22.53 -19.16
C THR A 22 40.34 -21.63 -18.77
N ASP A 23 39.75 -21.84 -17.59
CA ASP A 23 38.55 -21.09 -17.16
C ASP A 23 38.94 -19.72 -16.57
N ASP A 24 40.04 -19.66 -15.82
CA ASP A 24 40.55 -18.40 -15.25
C ASP A 24 41.10 -17.44 -16.33
N SER A 25 41.70 -18.00 -17.39
CA SER A 25 42.10 -17.23 -18.57
C SER A 25 40.91 -16.73 -19.40
N ASN A 26 39.79 -17.47 -19.43
CA ASN A 26 38.53 -17.04 -20.06
C ASN A 26 37.85 -15.90 -19.26
N LEU A 27 37.76 -16.04 -17.94
CA LEU A 27 37.29 -14.99 -17.01
C LEU A 27 38.08 -13.69 -17.16
N GLN A 28 39.41 -13.78 -17.29
CA GLN A 28 40.26 -12.61 -17.47
C GLN A 28 40.04 -11.91 -18.82
N VAL A 29 39.67 -12.65 -19.88
CA VAL A 29 39.24 -12.08 -21.17
C VAL A 29 37.92 -11.33 -21.03
N GLU A 30 36.91 -11.93 -20.37
CA GLU A 30 35.61 -11.27 -20.13
C GLU A 30 35.74 -9.98 -19.30
N LEU A 31 36.54 -10.01 -18.22
CA LEU A 31 36.82 -8.83 -17.40
C LEU A 31 37.52 -7.71 -18.18
N ASN A 32 38.40 -8.04 -19.13
CA ASN A 32 39.06 -7.06 -19.98
C ASN A 32 38.11 -6.46 -21.03
N VAL A 33 37.19 -7.25 -21.60
CA VAL A 33 36.11 -6.76 -22.47
C VAL A 33 35.18 -5.81 -21.70
N PHE A 34 34.78 -6.19 -20.48
CA PHE A 34 33.94 -5.36 -19.61
C PHE A 34 34.62 -4.03 -19.26
N ARG A 35 35.89 -4.06 -18.81
CA ARG A 35 36.68 -2.86 -18.52
C ARG A 35 36.80 -1.93 -19.74
N ALA A 36 36.98 -2.49 -20.94
CA ALA A 36 37.06 -1.72 -22.18
C ALA A 36 35.72 -1.02 -22.53
N GLN A 37 34.59 -1.71 -22.35
CA GLN A 37 33.26 -1.10 -22.52
C GLN A 37 33.02 0.01 -21.49
N TRP A 38 33.25 -0.26 -20.21
CA TRP A 38 33.04 0.71 -19.13
C TRP A 38 33.93 1.97 -19.28
N MET A 39 35.20 1.81 -19.66
CA MET A 39 36.08 2.94 -20.01
C MET A 39 35.68 3.69 -21.29
N SER A 40 34.87 3.09 -22.17
CA SER A 40 34.30 3.77 -23.33
C SER A 40 33.08 4.62 -22.97
N GLU A 41 32.26 4.17 -22.01
CA GLU A 41 31.09 4.89 -21.50
C GLU A 41 31.47 6.08 -20.61
N LEU A 42 32.58 5.98 -19.87
CA LEU A 42 33.07 7.04 -18.99
C LEU A 42 33.77 8.21 -19.72
N LYS A 43 34.02 8.13 -21.02
CA LYS A 43 34.60 9.26 -21.77
C LYS A 43 33.50 10.29 -22.05
N PRO A 44 33.57 11.50 -21.47
CA PRO A 44 32.57 12.52 -21.75
C PRO A 44 32.64 12.89 -23.24
N ASN A 45 31.47 12.96 -23.88
CA ASN A 45 31.33 13.12 -25.32
C ASN A 45 31.63 14.57 -25.76
N SER A 46 32.89 14.98 -25.66
CA SER A 46 33.43 16.21 -26.24
C SER A 46 33.32 16.11 -27.76
N GLY A 47 32.38 16.87 -28.32
CA GLY A 47 31.81 16.55 -29.62
C GLY A 47 32.70 16.79 -30.83
N SER A 48 32.40 16.05 -31.91
CA SER A 48 32.54 16.54 -33.28
C SER A 48 31.51 15.88 -34.20
N ASN A 49 31.21 16.55 -35.31
CA ASN A 49 30.18 16.19 -36.26
C ASN A 49 30.56 14.99 -37.15
N GLY A 50 29.53 14.28 -37.63
CA GLY A 50 29.49 13.80 -39.01
C GLY A 50 30.00 12.39 -39.29
N GLY A 51 29.05 11.50 -39.65
CA GLY A 51 29.32 10.41 -40.60
C GLY A 51 29.75 9.06 -40.04
N ASN A 52 28.84 8.30 -39.40
CA ASN A 52 28.98 6.83 -39.37
C ASN A 52 27.68 6.01 -39.14
N ARG A 53 26.56 6.39 -39.78
CA ARG A 53 25.28 5.65 -39.64
C ARG A 53 25.24 4.25 -40.28
N GLY A 54 26.21 3.89 -41.12
CA GLY A 54 26.22 2.60 -41.85
C GLY A 54 26.73 1.39 -41.05
N LEU A 55 27.58 1.59 -40.04
CA LEU A 55 28.21 0.49 -39.28
C LEU A 55 27.37 0.02 -38.09
N SER A 56 26.51 0.89 -37.55
CA SER A 56 25.70 0.59 -36.36
C SER A 56 24.56 -0.40 -36.63
N SER A 57 23.90 -0.36 -37.80
CA SER A 57 22.79 -1.29 -38.07
C SER A 57 23.29 -2.73 -38.14
N ARG A 58 24.39 -2.96 -38.85
CA ARG A 58 24.93 -4.30 -39.10
C ARG A 58 25.33 -5.04 -37.82
N ALA A 59 25.75 -4.32 -36.79
CA ALA A 59 26.02 -4.87 -35.45
C ALA A 59 24.73 -5.13 -34.64
N ALA A 60 23.72 -4.26 -34.76
CA ALA A 60 22.41 -4.47 -34.13
C ALA A 60 21.65 -5.66 -34.76
N ASP A 61 21.71 -5.79 -36.08
CA ASP A 61 21.13 -6.90 -36.84
C ASP A 61 21.77 -8.25 -36.45
N LEU A 62 23.08 -8.26 -36.18
CA LEU A 62 23.80 -9.44 -35.71
C LEU A 62 23.41 -9.81 -34.26
N ARG A 63 23.25 -8.82 -33.36
CA ARG A 63 22.75 -9.04 -32.00
C ARG A 63 21.32 -9.61 -32.00
N ARG A 64 20.41 -9.04 -32.79
CA ARG A 64 19.04 -9.56 -32.93
C ARG A 64 19.01 -11.00 -33.44
N LYS A 65 19.87 -11.36 -34.40
CA LYS A 65 20.00 -12.75 -34.87
C LYS A 65 20.52 -13.71 -33.80
N GLN A 66 21.47 -13.28 -32.97
CA GLN A 66 21.95 -14.07 -31.83
C GLN A 66 20.88 -14.23 -30.74
N GLU A 67 20.06 -13.21 -30.51
CA GLU A 67 18.96 -13.23 -29.54
C GLU A 67 17.87 -14.21 -29.97
N LEU A 68 17.40 -14.12 -31.23
CA LEU A 68 16.44 -15.07 -31.81
C LEU A 68 16.95 -16.52 -31.77
N ALA A 69 18.24 -16.76 -32.08
CA ALA A 69 18.82 -18.10 -32.01
C ALA A 69 18.93 -18.66 -30.58
N ARG A 70 19.01 -17.80 -29.55
CA ARG A 70 18.92 -18.22 -28.14
C ARG A 70 17.47 -18.54 -27.74
N GLU A 71 16.50 -17.74 -28.18
CA GLU A 71 15.09 -17.98 -27.93
C GLU A 71 14.60 -19.28 -28.59
N GLU A 72 15.03 -19.54 -29.84
CA GLU A 72 14.72 -20.78 -30.55
C GLU A 72 15.29 -22.01 -29.82
N LYS A 73 16.56 -21.97 -29.41
CA LYS A 73 17.20 -23.03 -28.62
C LYS A 73 16.57 -23.24 -27.24
N ALA A 74 16.15 -22.17 -26.57
CA ALA A 74 15.41 -22.25 -25.31
C ALA A 74 14.03 -22.87 -25.50
N ARG A 75 13.36 -22.56 -26.62
CA ARG A 75 12.05 -23.12 -26.99
C ARG A 75 12.11 -24.60 -27.32
N GLU A 76 13.11 -25.07 -28.05
CA GLU A 76 13.33 -26.51 -28.30
C GLU A 76 13.49 -27.29 -27.00
N LEU A 77 14.30 -26.77 -26.06
CA LEU A 77 14.50 -27.37 -24.74
C LEU A 77 13.23 -27.36 -23.89
N PHE A 78 12.41 -26.31 -23.98
CA PHE A 78 11.14 -26.23 -23.26
C PHE A 78 10.10 -27.21 -23.82
N LEU A 79 9.95 -27.29 -25.15
CA LEU A 79 9.04 -28.25 -25.79
C LEU A 79 9.44 -29.70 -25.51
N LYS A 80 10.73 -30.00 -25.48
CA LYS A 80 11.21 -31.32 -25.06
C LYS A 80 10.90 -31.62 -23.59
N ALA A 81 10.94 -30.60 -22.71
CA ALA A 81 10.55 -30.79 -21.32
C ALA A 81 9.06 -31.16 -21.18
N VAL A 82 8.19 -30.53 -21.96
CA VAL A 82 6.76 -30.85 -22.05
C VAL A 82 6.53 -32.29 -22.54
N GLU A 83 7.23 -32.73 -23.58
CA GLU A 83 7.14 -34.11 -24.09
C GLU A 83 7.54 -35.16 -23.03
N GLU A 84 8.61 -34.91 -22.28
CA GLU A 84 9.03 -35.77 -21.17
C GLU A 84 8.05 -35.73 -19.98
N GLU A 85 7.34 -34.61 -19.77
CA GLU A 85 6.29 -34.47 -18.74
C GLU A 85 5.01 -35.24 -19.12
N GLU A 86 4.57 -35.13 -20.38
CA GLU A 86 3.44 -35.91 -20.94
C GLU A 86 3.73 -37.42 -20.95
N ASN A 87 4.99 -37.81 -21.18
CA ASN A 87 5.45 -39.20 -21.04
C ASN A 87 5.63 -39.67 -19.58
N GLY A 88 5.38 -38.80 -18.59
CA GLY A 88 5.50 -39.11 -17.16
C GLY A 88 6.93 -39.15 -16.61
N ALA A 89 7.94 -38.81 -17.43
CA ALA A 89 9.36 -38.76 -17.06
C ALA A 89 9.74 -37.42 -16.39
N VAL A 90 8.96 -37.01 -15.39
CA VAL A 90 9.03 -35.70 -14.70
C VAL A 90 10.45 -35.31 -14.25
N TYR A 91 11.28 -36.28 -13.85
CA TYR A 91 12.65 -36.01 -13.40
C TYR A 91 13.62 -35.63 -14.54
N GLU A 92 13.37 -36.10 -15.76
CA GLU A 92 14.10 -35.66 -16.95
C GLU A 92 13.54 -34.33 -17.47
N ALA A 93 12.22 -34.15 -17.46
CA ALA A 93 11.55 -32.88 -17.81
C ALA A 93 12.13 -31.69 -17.02
N ILE A 94 12.31 -31.82 -15.70
CA ILE A 94 12.89 -30.78 -14.83
C ILE A 94 14.32 -30.37 -15.28
N LYS A 95 15.13 -31.28 -15.83
CA LYS A 95 16.48 -30.96 -16.34
C LYS A 95 16.38 -30.08 -17.60
N TYR A 96 15.43 -30.36 -18.47
CA TYR A 96 15.20 -29.60 -19.70
C TYR A 96 14.59 -28.22 -19.40
N TYR A 97 13.59 -28.13 -18.51
CA TYR A 97 13.04 -26.85 -18.05
C TYR A 97 14.10 -25.92 -17.44
N ARG A 98 14.96 -26.44 -16.55
CA ARG A 98 16.05 -25.66 -15.95
C ARG A 98 17.03 -25.14 -17.00
N ARG A 99 17.37 -25.94 -18.01
CA ARG A 99 18.26 -25.53 -19.12
C ARG A 99 17.61 -24.49 -20.03
N ALA A 100 16.29 -24.57 -20.28
CA ALA A 100 15.57 -23.56 -21.04
C ALA A 100 15.57 -22.21 -20.31
N MET A 101 15.22 -22.19 -19.01
CA MET A 101 15.23 -20.98 -18.18
C MET A 101 16.62 -20.35 -18.00
N GLN A 102 17.69 -21.15 -18.02
CA GLN A 102 19.06 -20.63 -17.99
C GLN A 102 19.46 -19.85 -19.25
N ILE A 103 18.84 -20.14 -20.39
CA ILE A 103 19.09 -19.43 -21.67
C ILE A 103 18.16 -18.21 -21.79
N VAL A 104 16.88 -18.38 -21.43
CA VAL A 104 15.84 -17.33 -21.46
C VAL A 104 14.98 -17.44 -20.20
N PRO A 105 15.18 -16.58 -19.17
CA PRO A 105 14.49 -16.69 -17.88
C PRO A 105 12.97 -16.51 -17.89
N ASP A 106 12.39 -16.04 -19.00
CA ASP A 106 10.96 -15.78 -19.20
C ASP A 106 10.32 -16.65 -20.30
N ILE A 107 10.99 -17.74 -20.70
CA ILE A 107 10.58 -18.58 -21.83
C ILE A 107 9.17 -19.18 -21.69
N GLU A 108 8.72 -19.45 -20.47
CA GLU A 108 7.39 -19.97 -20.14
C GLU A 108 6.24 -19.00 -20.51
N PHE A 109 6.51 -17.68 -20.52
CA PHE A 109 5.53 -16.65 -20.92
C PHE A 109 5.58 -16.33 -22.41
N LYS A 110 6.65 -16.73 -23.11
CA LYS A 110 6.84 -16.53 -24.57
C LYS A 110 6.28 -17.68 -25.40
N ILE A 111 6.11 -18.85 -24.79
CA ILE A 111 5.50 -20.02 -25.40
C ILE A 111 4.06 -20.10 -24.89
N ASN A 112 3.07 -19.99 -25.79
CA ASN A 112 1.67 -20.26 -25.45
C ASN A 112 1.49 -21.76 -25.17
N TYR A 113 1.82 -22.19 -23.94
CA TYR A 113 1.55 -23.53 -23.46
C TYR A 113 0.24 -23.55 -22.68
N SER A 114 -0.84 -23.91 -23.39
CA SER A 114 -2.13 -24.17 -22.78
C SER A 114 -2.09 -25.51 -22.06
N ARG A 115 -1.86 -25.49 -20.74
CA ARG A 115 -2.03 -26.68 -19.89
C ARG A 115 -3.43 -27.25 -20.11
N SER A 116 -3.54 -28.47 -20.61
CA SER A 116 -4.82 -29.15 -20.78
C SER A 116 -5.49 -29.31 -19.40
N PRO A 117 -6.77 -28.93 -19.24
CA PRO A 117 -7.49 -29.14 -17.99
C PRO A 117 -7.73 -30.64 -17.77
N ASP A 118 -7.60 -31.08 -16.52
CA ASP A 118 -7.84 -32.46 -16.13
C ASP A 118 -9.27 -32.92 -16.52
N PRO A 119 -9.46 -34.13 -17.09
CA PRO A 119 -10.75 -34.59 -17.58
C PRO A 119 -11.62 -35.17 -16.45
N ASP A 120 -11.96 -34.36 -15.45
CA ASP A 120 -13.04 -34.67 -14.50
C ASP A 120 -13.78 -33.38 -14.07
N GLY A 121 -14.59 -32.85 -14.98
CA GLY A 121 -15.43 -31.68 -14.80
C GLY A 121 -16.67 -31.81 -15.68
N GLY A 122 -17.84 -32.01 -15.06
CA GLY A 122 -19.05 -32.41 -15.78
C GLY A 122 -19.67 -31.29 -16.60
N ASN A 123 -19.82 -31.52 -17.90
CA ASN A 123 -20.83 -30.98 -18.82
C ASN A 123 -21.49 -29.63 -18.47
N ASP A 124 -20.69 -28.57 -18.30
CA ASP A 124 -21.18 -27.20 -18.35
C ASP A 124 -21.45 -26.82 -19.81
N ASN A 125 -22.71 -26.56 -20.15
CA ASN A 125 -23.07 -26.10 -21.49
C ASN A 125 -22.60 -24.65 -21.68
N ASP A 126 -21.94 -24.40 -22.81
CA ASP A 126 -21.39 -23.09 -23.19
C ASP A 126 -22.39 -21.95 -23.01
N MET A 127 -22.09 -21.07 -22.06
CA MET A 127 -22.52 -19.67 -22.05
C MET A 127 -21.30 -18.79 -21.76
N ASP A 128 -20.22 -19.01 -22.52
CA ASP A 128 -18.94 -18.29 -22.45
C ASP A 128 -19.05 -16.89 -23.11
N GLY A 129 -20.11 -16.17 -22.77
CA GLY A 129 -20.23 -14.74 -22.99
C GLY A 129 -19.67 -14.02 -21.76
N GLU A 130 -18.73 -13.11 -21.98
CA GLU A 130 -18.19 -12.27 -20.90
C GLU A 130 -19.35 -11.59 -20.14
N ILE A 131 -19.52 -11.92 -18.85
CA ILE A 131 -20.59 -11.36 -18.02
C ILE A 131 -20.21 -9.92 -17.65
N GLU A 132 -20.47 -8.98 -18.57
CA GLU A 132 -20.15 -7.55 -18.42
C GLU A 132 -20.81 -6.93 -17.17
N ASP A 133 -22.07 -7.27 -16.89
CA ASP A 133 -22.80 -6.80 -15.70
C ASP A 133 -23.23 -7.97 -14.79
N LEU A 134 -22.35 -8.29 -13.84
CA LEU A 134 -22.57 -9.31 -12.82
C LEU A 134 -23.74 -8.97 -11.87
N LEU A 135 -24.08 -7.68 -11.69
CA LEU A 135 -25.22 -7.26 -10.86
C LEU A 135 -26.53 -7.56 -11.57
N ALA A 136 -26.67 -7.17 -12.84
CA ALA A 136 -27.84 -7.49 -13.66
C ALA A 136 -28.03 -9.01 -13.80
N TYR A 137 -26.94 -9.76 -14.03
CA TYR A 137 -26.95 -11.22 -14.10
C TYR A 137 -27.48 -11.86 -12.81
N PHE A 138 -26.98 -11.47 -11.63
CA PHE A 138 -27.48 -12.01 -10.36
C PHE A 138 -28.93 -11.59 -10.06
N HIS A 139 -29.36 -10.38 -10.44
CA HIS A 139 -30.76 -9.97 -10.32
C HIS A 139 -31.68 -10.83 -11.17
N GLN A 140 -31.31 -11.11 -12.42
CA GLN A 140 -32.06 -12.01 -13.29
C GLN A 140 -32.15 -13.41 -12.70
N GLN A 141 -31.03 -13.97 -12.23
CA GLN A 141 -30.99 -15.32 -11.67
C GLN A 141 -31.85 -15.48 -10.41
N LEU A 142 -31.81 -14.52 -9.48
CA LEU A 142 -32.65 -14.55 -8.27
C LEU A 142 -34.14 -14.36 -8.58
N THR A 143 -34.49 -13.62 -9.65
CA THR A 143 -35.89 -13.42 -10.07
C THR A 143 -36.46 -14.66 -10.75
N LEU A 144 -35.63 -15.47 -11.41
CA LEU A 144 -36.04 -16.71 -12.08
C LEU A 144 -36.18 -17.92 -11.14
N GLN A 145 -35.53 -17.91 -9.96
CA GLN A 145 -35.46 -19.08 -9.08
C GLN A 145 -36.63 -19.20 -8.08
N ASP A 146 -37.30 -18.11 -7.71
CA ASP A 146 -38.43 -18.14 -6.76
C ASP A 146 -39.38 -16.93 -6.94
N ASN A 147 -40.69 -17.13 -6.70
CA ASN A 147 -41.69 -16.05 -6.60
C ASN A 147 -41.46 -15.10 -5.41
N SER A 148 -40.48 -15.38 -4.55
CA SER A 148 -40.04 -14.55 -3.43
C SER A 148 -38.52 -14.39 -3.48
N LEU A 149 -38.01 -13.15 -3.44
CA LEU A 149 -36.58 -12.84 -3.46
C LEU A 149 -35.83 -13.43 -2.24
N LYS A 150 -35.34 -14.66 -2.35
CA LYS A 150 -34.48 -15.29 -1.33
C LYS A 150 -33.04 -14.81 -1.53
N ILE A 151 -32.57 -13.93 -0.65
CA ILE A 151 -31.22 -13.34 -0.72
C ILE A 151 -30.10 -14.38 -0.50
N CYS A 152 -30.35 -15.39 0.34
CA CYS A 152 -29.45 -16.51 0.56
C CYS A 152 -30.27 -17.75 0.95
N VAL A 153 -29.64 -18.92 0.89
CA VAL A 153 -30.22 -20.22 1.26
C VAL A 153 -29.14 -20.94 2.08
N PRO A 154 -29.47 -21.66 3.17
CA PRO A 154 -28.49 -22.47 3.88
C PRO A 154 -28.02 -23.63 2.99
N GLU A 155 -26.71 -23.86 2.94
CA GLU A 155 -26.10 -24.98 2.19
C GLU A 155 -26.36 -26.35 2.84
N MET A 156 -26.52 -26.37 4.16
CA MET A 156 -26.74 -27.56 4.97
C MET A 156 -28.03 -27.42 5.78
N GLU A 157 -28.66 -28.54 6.15
CA GLU A 157 -29.81 -28.51 7.06
C GLU A 157 -29.38 -28.01 8.45
N MET A 158 -30.05 -26.96 8.95
CA MET A 158 -29.74 -26.33 10.23
C MET A 158 -30.94 -26.41 11.19
N THR A 159 -30.66 -26.69 12.46
CA THR A 159 -31.66 -26.66 13.54
C THR A 159 -31.92 -25.25 14.09
N GLN A 160 -31.03 -24.30 13.79
CA GLN A 160 -31.15 -22.89 14.19
C GLN A 160 -31.68 -22.02 13.03
N MET A 161 -32.28 -20.88 13.37
CA MET A 161 -32.80 -19.93 12.37
C MET A 161 -31.65 -19.37 11.51
N HIS A 162 -31.68 -19.69 10.21
CA HIS A 162 -30.71 -19.17 9.25
C HIS A 162 -30.98 -17.69 8.90
N ILE A 163 -29.92 -16.95 8.55
CA ILE A 163 -30.00 -15.52 8.24
C ILE A 163 -30.89 -15.19 7.03
N SER A 164 -31.17 -16.17 6.16
CA SER A 164 -32.13 -16.06 5.04
C SER A 164 -33.59 -15.87 5.47
N ALA A 165 -33.93 -16.11 6.74
CA ALA A 165 -35.26 -15.85 7.28
C ALA A 165 -35.54 -14.35 7.50
N LEU A 166 -34.52 -13.50 7.40
CA LEU A 166 -34.66 -12.05 7.57
C LEU A 166 -35.17 -11.38 6.27
N PRO A 167 -36.11 -10.43 6.36
CA PRO A 167 -36.50 -9.59 5.23
C PRO A 167 -35.31 -8.79 4.64
N PRO A 168 -35.33 -8.47 3.34
CA PRO A 168 -34.30 -7.67 2.66
C PRO A 168 -33.94 -6.37 3.39
N GLU A 169 -34.94 -5.68 3.94
CA GLU A 169 -34.79 -4.40 4.64
C GLU A 169 -33.98 -4.55 5.93
N VAL A 170 -34.16 -5.67 6.64
CA VAL A 170 -33.40 -6.00 7.85
C VAL A 170 -31.96 -6.36 7.51
N LEU A 171 -31.74 -7.08 6.40
CA LEU A 171 -30.40 -7.38 5.90
C LEU A 171 -29.64 -6.11 5.45
N ILE A 172 -30.29 -5.20 4.73
CA ILE A 172 -29.72 -3.89 4.39
C ILE A 172 -29.40 -3.09 5.66
N TYR A 173 -30.27 -3.13 6.68
CA TYR A 173 -29.99 -2.49 7.97
C TYR A 173 -28.75 -3.09 8.67
N ILE A 174 -28.58 -4.42 8.66
CA ILE A 174 -27.36 -5.09 9.14
C ILE A 174 -26.13 -4.64 8.33
N PHE A 175 -26.26 -4.47 7.01
CA PHE A 175 -25.14 -4.02 6.18
C PHE A 175 -24.72 -2.58 6.52
N ARG A 176 -25.69 -1.70 6.87
CA ARG A 176 -25.38 -0.36 7.42
C ARG A 176 -24.64 -0.41 8.76
N TRP A 177 -24.90 -1.40 9.61
CA TRP A 177 -24.12 -1.63 10.84
C TRP A 177 -22.69 -2.11 10.56
N VAL A 178 -22.49 -2.90 9.51
CA VAL A 178 -21.17 -3.40 9.09
C VAL A 178 -20.31 -2.28 8.47
N VAL A 179 -20.90 -1.37 7.69
CA VAL A 179 -20.20 -0.14 7.27
C VAL A 179 -19.93 0.77 8.46
N SER A 180 -20.92 0.92 9.35
CA SER A 180 -20.87 1.73 10.58
C SER A 180 -20.62 3.23 10.38
N SER A 181 -20.62 3.97 11.50
CA SER A 181 -20.19 5.37 11.56
C SER A 181 -18.72 5.62 11.18
N ASP A 182 -17.88 4.58 11.11
CA ASP A 182 -16.45 4.65 10.76
C ASP A 182 -16.14 4.27 9.29
N LEU A 183 -17.16 4.00 8.46
CA LEU A 183 -17.05 3.74 7.01
C LEU A 183 -16.17 2.54 6.59
N ASP A 184 -16.32 1.36 7.21
CA ASP A 184 -15.64 0.13 6.74
C ASP A 184 -16.37 -0.51 5.55
N LEU A 185 -16.30 0.17 4.41
CA LEU A 185 -16.78 -0.35 3.13
C LEU A 185 -15.97 -1.55 2.62
N ARG A 186 -14.78 -1.85 3.21
CA ARG A 186 -14.10 -3.11 2.90
C ARG A 186 -14.85 -4.28 3.55
N ALA A 187 -15.33 -4.12 4.78
CA ALA A 187 -16.17 -5.16 5.41
C ALA A 187 -17.45 -5.43 4.59
N LEU A 188 -18.08 -4.39 4.04
CA LEU A 188 -19.19 -4.51 3.09
C LEU A 188 -18.81 -5.31 1.82
N GLU A 189 -17.68 -4.99 1.19
CA GLU A 189 -17.20 -5.75 0.03
C GLU A 189 -16.84 -7.21 0.40
N GLN A 190 -16.38 -7.51 1.63
CA GLN A 190 -16.22 -8.90 2.08
C GLN A 190 -17.56 -9.63 2.26
N LEU A 191 -18.61 -8.97 2.79
CA LEU A 191 -19.96 -9.55 2.80
C LEU A 191 -20.45 -9.85 1.38
N SER A 192 -20.11 -9.00 0.42
CA SER A 192 -20.50 -9.17 -0.99
C SER A 192 -19.97 -10.46 -1.63
N LEU A 193 -18.96 -11.10 -1.04
CA LEU A 193 -18.38 -12.38 -1.49
C LEU A 193 -19.09 -13.61 -0.91
N VAL A 194 -20.04 -13.46 0.02
CA VAL A 194 -20.71 -14.59 0.70
C VAL A 194 -21.71 -15.29 -0.22
N CYS A 195 -22.54 -14.55 -0.95
CA CYS A 195 -23.50 -15.11 -1.91
C CYS A 195 -24.00 -14.04 -2.91
N ARG A 196 -24.70 -14.47 -3.97
CA ARG A 196 -25.27 -13.59 -5.00
C ARG A 196 -26.21 -12.51 -4.46
N GLY A 197 -27.07 -12.82 -3.47
CA GLY A 197 -27.94 -11.82 -2.86
C GLY A 197 -27.18 -10.83 -1.95
N PHE A 198 -26.15 -11.29 -1.23
CA PHE A 198 -25.27 -10.38 -0.46
C PHE A 198 -24.46 -9.48 -1.40
N TYR A 199 -24.05 -9.98 -2.57
CA TYR A 199 -23.41 -9.19 -3.62
C TYR A 199 -24.29 -8.01 -4.07
N ILE A 200 -25.59 -8.27 -4.26
CA ILE A 200 -26.61 -7.28 -4.61
C ILE A 200 -26.86 -6.30 -3.44
N CYS A 201 -27.13 -6.79 -2.23
CA CYS A 201 -27.38 -5.93 -1.06
C CYS A 201 -26.18 -5.03 -0.72
N ALA A 202 -24.94 -5.49 -0.97
CA ALA A 202 -23.72 -4.70 -0.78
C ALA A 202 -23.56 -3.59 -1.84
N ARG A 203 -24.31 -3.65 -2.94
CA ARG A 203 -24.34 -2.65 -4.02
C ARG A 203 -25.58 -1.73 -3.96
N ASP A 204 -26.34 -1.79 -2.87
CA ASP A 204 -27.46 -0.88 -2.60
C ASP A 204 -27.04 0.60 -2.77
N PRO A 205 -27.68 1.37 -3.68
CA PRO A 205 -27.29 2.75 -3.95
C PRO A 205 -27.35 3.68 -2.74
N GLU A 206 -28.24 3.45 -1.77
CA GLU A 206 -28.40 4.32 -0.61
C GLU A 206 -27.30 4.12 0.44
N ILE A 207 -26.71 2.92 0.56
CA ILE A 207 -25.47 2.70 1.32
C ILE A 207 -24.33 3.54 0.73
N TRP A 208 -24.08 3.43 -0.58
CA TRP A 208 -22.99 4.16 -1.24
C TRP A 208 -23.22 5.68 -1.26
N ARG A 209 -24.46 6.13 -1.47
CA ARG A 209 -24.86 7.53 -1.34
C ARG A 209 -24.64 8.07 0.07
N SER A 210 -25.02 7.31 1.11
CA SER A 210 -24.78 7.67 2.51
C SER A 210 -23.28 7.84 2.78
N ALA A 211 -22.45 6.92 2.29
CA ALA A 211 -21.00 7.00 2.40
C ALA A 211 -20.40 8.21 1.67
N CYS A 212 -20.84 8.49 0.44
CA CYS A 212 -20.41 9.65 -0.33
C CYS A 212 -20.76 10.97 0.36
N LEU A 213 -21.98 11.09 0.88
CA LEU A 213 -22.42 12.25 1.66
C LEU A 213 -21.63 12.39 2.98
N ARG A 214 -21.21 11.29 3.59
CA ARG A 214 -20.36 11.31 4.80
C ARG A 214 -18.95 11.84 4.51
N VAL A 215 -18.34 11.47 3.38
CA VAL A 215 -16.96 11.89 3.02
C VAL A 215 -16.89 13.30 2.45
N TRP A 216 -17.79 13.66 1.54
CA TRP A 216 -17.72 14.92 0.79
C TRP A 216 -18.82 15.93 1.17
N GLY A 217 -19.76 15.57 2.05
CA GLY A 217 -20.81 16.45 2.53
C GLY A 217 -21.73 16.95 1.40
N ARG A 218 -22.25 18.17 1.58
CA ARG A 218 -23.14 18.85 0.61
C ARG A 218 -22.49 19.19 -0.74
N SER A 219 -21.17 18.99 -0.90
CA SER A 219 -20.52 19.09 -2.22
C SER A 219 -20.83 17.90 -3.13
N CYS A 220 -21.44 16.83 -2.59
CA CYS A 220 -21.71 15.58 -3.26
C CYS A 220 -23.12 15.50 -3.89
N THR A 221 -23.60 16.57 -4.52
CA THR A 221 -24.97 16.68 -5.07
C THR A 221 -25.12 16.23 -6.51
N LYS A 222 -24.01 16.06 -7.24
CA LYS A 222 -24.00 15.62 -8.65
C LYS A 222 -23.25 14.30 -8.77
N LEU A 223 -23.85 13.35 -9.49
CA LEU A 223 -23.23 12.06 -9.83
C LEU A 223 -22.15 12.24 -10.91
N VAL A 224 -22.42 13.09 -11.91
CA VAL A 224 -21.53 13.41 -13.03
C VAL A 224 -20.14 13.83 -12.51
N PRO A 225 -19.03 13.25 -13.01
CA PRO A 225 -18.91 12.38 -14.19
C PRO A 225 -19.10 10.87 -13.95
N PHE A 226 -19.47 10.44 -12.75
CA PHE A 226 -19.56 9.02 -12.37
C PHE A 226 -20.91 8.39 -12.74
N ASN A 227 -20.90 7.08 -13.00
CA ASN A 227 -22.10 6.30 -13.37
C ASN A 227 -22.92 5.84 -12.16
N SER A 228 -22.29 5.61 -11.00
CA SER A 228 -22.96 5.27 -9.75
C SER A 228 -22.31 5.92 -8.53
N TRP A 229 -23.03 5.92 -7.39
CA TRP A 229 -22.47 6.35 -6.11
C TRP A 229 -21.29 5.49 -5.65
N ARG A 230 -21.24 4.22 -6.07
CA ARG A 230 -20.14 3.31 -5.76
C ARG A 230 -18.89 3.68 -6.54
N ASP A 231 -19.01 3.92 -7.84
CA ASP A 231 -17.88 4.30 -8.70
C ASP A 231 -17.31 5.65 -8.24
N MET A 232 -18.20 6.60 -7.94
CA MET A 232 -17.84 7.86 -7.29
C MET A 232 -17.05 7.65 -5.99
N PHE A 233 -17.43 6.68 -5.15
CA PHE A 233 -16.72 6.42 -3.89
C PHE A 233 -15.30 5.83 -4.08
N LEU A 234 -15.13 5.03 -5.13
CA LEU A 234 -13.89 4.31 -5.45
C LEU A 234 -12.90 5.19 -6.21
N GLU A 235 -13.38 5.99 -7.16
CA GLU A 235 -12.56 6.80 -8.06
C GLU A 235 -12.29 8.21 -7.54
N ARG A 236 -13.25 8.85 -6.85
CA ARG A 236 -13.08 10.23 -6.39
C ARG A 236 -12.01 10.28 -5.28
N PRO A 237 -11.01 11.17 -5.35
CA PRO A 237 -9.97 11.25 -4.33
C PRO A 237 -10.54 11.63 -2.95
N ARG A 238 -10.12 10.89 -1.93
CA ARG A 238 -10.48 11.11 -0.51
C ARG A 238 -9.40 10.57 0.43
N VAL A 239 -9.39 11.09 1.66
CA VAL A 239 -8.67 10.47 2.78
C VAL A 239 -9.28 9.10 3.14
N ARG A 240 -8.50 8.30 3.86
CA ARG A 240 -8.88 6.98 4.36
C ARG A 240 -9.06 6.98 5.88
N PHE A 241 -10.03 6.19 6.35
CA PHE A 241 -10.43 6.08 7.75
C PHE A 241 -10.03 4.72 8.38
N ASP A 242 -9.81 3.72 7.53
CA ASP A 242 -9.46 2.34 7.87
C ASP A 242 -7.98 2.13 8.27
N GLY A 243 -7.35 3.19 8.81
CA GLY A 243 -5.93 3.23 9.11
C GLY A 243 -5.43 4.62 9.51
N VAL A 244 -4.13 4.83 9.32
CA VAL A 244 -3.41 6.04 9.74
C VAL A 244 -2.38 6.43 8.70
N TYR A 245 -2.16 7.73 8.50
CA TYR A 245 -1.11 8.28 7.66
C TYR A 245 0.14 8.50 8.52
N ILE A 246 1.29 7.96 8.10
CA ILE A 246 2.56 7.99 8.85
C ILE A 246 3.62 8.69 7.99
N SER A 247 4.25 9.71 8.54
CA SER A 247 5.47 10.35 8.00
C SER A 247 6.63 10.06 8.95
N LYS A 248 7.71 9.48 8.44
CA LYS A 248 8.97 9.27 9.18
C LYS A 248 9.98 10.33 8.73
N THR A 249 10.53 11.09 9.68
CA THR A 249 11.63 12.03 9.42
C THR A 249 12.83 11.58 10.25
N ALA A 250 13.98 11.40 9.58
CA ALA A 250 15.26 11.15 10.23
C ALA A 250 16.29 12.16 9.72
N TYR A 251 17.05 12.79 10.62
CA TYR A 251 18.12 13.72 10.29
C TYR A 251 19.23 13.67 11.34
N ILE A 252 20.45 14.05 10.96
CA ILE A 252 21.58 14.14 11.87
C ILE A 252 21.74 15.61 12.28
N ARG A 253 21.86 15.88 13.59
CA ARG A 253 22.18 17.21 14.13
C ARG A 253 23.39 17.16 15.03
N GLN A 254 24.12 18.26 15.10
CA GLN A 254 25.16 18.44 16.11
C GLN A 254 24.51 18.59 17.49
N GLY A 255 25.08 17.96 18.50
CA GLY A 255 24.77 18.19 19.90
C GLY A 255 25.34 19.50 20.41
N GLU A 256 24.94 19.84 21.63
CA GLU A 256 25.60 20.85 22.45
C GLU A 256 27.05 20.45 22.72
N GLU A 257 27.93 21.44 22.85
CA GLU A 257 29.34 21.20 23.13
C GLU A 257 29.53 20.83 24.60
N SER A 258 30.40 19.85 24.87
CA SER A 258 30.82 19.54 26.25
C SER A 258 31.40 20.79 26.92
N LEU A 259 31.28 20.90 28.25
CA LEU A 259 31.89 21.99 29.03
C LEU A 259 33.40 22.17 28.77
N ASP A 260 34.09 21.08 28.42
CA ASP A 260 35.52 21.08 28.09
C ASP A 260 35.83 21.54 26.65
N GLY A 261 34.82 21.80 25.80
CA GLY A 261 34.95 22.22 24.40
C GLY A 261 35.47 21.16 23.42
N PHE A 262 36.09 20.07 23.88
CA PHE A 262 36.72 19.07 23.01
C PHE A 262 35.76 18.02 22.42
N TYR A 263 34.58 17.81 23.00
CA TYR A 263 33.63 16.79 22.56
C TYR A 263 32.31 17.38 22.09
N ARG A 264 31.92 17.03 20.86
CA ARG A 264 30.64 17.41 20.26
C ARG A 264 29.97 16.20 19.63
N ALA A 265 29.03 15.61 20.36
CA ALA A 265 28.29 14.43 19.90
C ALA A 265 27.44 14.75 18.67
N TRP A 266 27.41 13.86 17.70
CA TRP A 266 26.42 13.89 16.61
C TRP A 266 25.21 13.05 16.99
N HIS A 267 24.02 13.63 16.91
CA HIS A 267 22.76 12.99 17.25
C HIS A 267 21.99 12.63 15.98
N GLN A 268 21.73 11.35 15.76
CA GLN A 268 20.71 10.90 14.82
C GLN A 268 19.34 11.06 15.47
N VAL A 269 18.55 12.01 14.97
CA VAL A 269 17.19 12.26 15.44
C VAL A 269 16.22 11.60 14.47
N GLU A 270 15.46 10.64 14.96
CA GLU A 270 14.36 10.01 14.25
C GLU A 270 13.04 10.28 14.98
N TYR A 271 12.00 10.61 14.22
CA TYR A 271 10.66 10.78 14.76
C TYR A 271 9.58 10.57 13.70
N TYR A 272 8.38 10.28 14.18
CA TYR A 272 7.20 10.00 13.38
C TYR A 272 6.14 11.07 13.59
N ARG A 273 5.43 11.42 12.51
CA ARG A 273 4.17 12.16 12.54
C ARG A 273 3.05 11.22 12.11
N TYR A 274 2.01 11.12 12.92
CA TYR A 274 0.82 10.31 12.67
C TYR A 274 -0.39 11.24 12.44
N LEU A 275 -1.17 10.93 11.41
CA LEU A 275 -2.43 11.59 11.08
C LEU A 275 -3.54 10.54 10.93
N ARG A 276 -4.56 10.60 11.79
CA ARG A 276 -5.77 9.78 11.66
C ARG A 276 -6.98 10.66 11.38
N PHE A 277 -7.67 10.37 10.29
CA PHE A 277 -8.92 11.02 9.88
C PHE A 277 -10.12 10.19 10.30
N PHE A 278 -11.26 10.85 10.53
CA PHE A 278 -12.54 10.21 10.89
C PHE A 278 -13.68 10.69 9.97
N PRO A 279 -14.69 9.85 9.66
CA PRO A 279 -15.78 10.21 8.73
C PRO A 279 -16.67 11.39 9.13
N ASP A 280 -16.57 11.87 10.37
CA ASP A 280 -17.31 13.04 10.87
C ASP A 280 -16.54 14.36 10.72
N GLY A 281 -15.39 14.34 10.03
CA GLY A 281 -14.55 15.52 9.86
C GLY A 281 -13.58 15.76 11.02
N GLN A 282 -13.49 14.85 12.01
CA GLN A 282 -12.45 14.93 13.05
C GLN A 282 -11.11 14.41 12.54
N VAL A 283 -10.02 14.91 13.15
CA VAL A 283 -8.65 14.46 12.87
C VAL A 283 -7.81 14.48 14.16
N MET A 284 -6.92 13.50 14.27
CA MET A 284 -5.90 13.43 15.32
C MET A 284 -4.51 13.55 14.69
N MET A 285 -3.67 14.40 15.25
CA MET A 285 -2.25 14.54 14.90
C MET A 285 -1.38 14.24 16.12
N LEU A 286 -0.32 13.45 15.93
CA LEU A 286 0.69 13.16 16.95
C LEU A 286 2.09 13.20 16.34
N THR A 287 3.01 13.88 16.98
CA THR A 287 4.44 13.85 16.67
C THR A 287 5.17 13.20 17.84
N THR A 288 5.87 12.09 17.61
CA THR A 288 6.54 11.31 18.67
C THR A 288 7.75 10.53 18.11
N PRO A 289 8.81 10.30 18.89
CA PRO A 289 9.87 9.34 18.52
C PRO A 289 9.41 7.87 18.63
N GLU A 290 8.24 7.59 19.21
CA GLU A 290 7.74 6.22 19.37
C GLU A 290 7.36 5.57 18.01
N ASP A 291 7.81 4.32 17.83
CA ASP A 291 7.53 3.51 16.64
C ASP A 291 6.02 3.23 16.41
N PRO A 292 5.63 2.93 15.16
CA PRO A 292 4.23 2.66 14.81
C PRO A 292 3.59 1.54 15.63
N LEU A 293 4.34 0.49 15.98
CA LEU A 293 3.82 -0.65 16.75
C LEU A 293 3.25 -0.25 18.12
N VAL A 294 3.86 0.75 18.78
CA VAL A 294 3.42 1.26 20.08
C VAL A 294 2.38 2.37 19.91
N THR A 295 2.57 3.23 18.92
CA THR A 295 1.74 4.44 18.74
C THR A 295 0.37 4.16 18.11
N VAL A 296 0.32 3.28 17.10
CA VAL A 296 -0.90 3.02 16.32
C VAL A 296 -2.06 2.49 17.19
N PRO A 297 -1.88 1.53 18.12
CA PRO A 297 -2.97 1.12 19.01
C PRO A 297 -3.55 2.26 19.86
N ARG A 298 -2.71 3.21 20.30
CA ARG A 298 -3.11 4.37 21.14
C ARG A 298 -3.97 5.39 20.37
N LEU A 299 -3.92 5.36 19.03
CA LEU A 299 -4.71 6.19 18.13
C LEU A 299 -6.08 5.57 17.77
N ARG A 300 -6.45 4.39 18.30
CA ARG A 300 -7.74 3.72 18.02
C ARG A 300 -8.95 4.48 18.57
N SER A 301 -8.86 5.10 19.75
CA SER A 301 -9.99 5.83 20.34
C SER A 301 -9.86 7.33 20.10
N ARG A 302 -10.98 7.97 19.76
CA ARG A 302 -11.12 9.44 19.70
C ARG A 302 -10.90 10.07 21.07
N ASN A 303 -11.20 9.35 22.15
CA ASN A 303 -11.00 9.76 23.54
C ASN A 303 -9.75 9.10 24.16
N THR A 304 -8.64 9.21 23.44
CA THR A 304 -7.31 8.87 23.96
C THR A 304 -6.93 9.81 25.11
N ARG A 305 -6.20 9.29 26.11
CA ARG A 305 -5.67 10.05 27.26
C ARG A 305 -4.21 10.49 27.07
N VAL A 306 -3.66 10.33 25.86
CA VAL A 306 -2.28 10.73 25.56
C VAL A 306 -2.24 12.26 25.34
N GLU A 307 -1.70 12.98 26.31
CA GLU A 307 -1.67 14.46 26.40
C GLU A 307 -0.98 15.14 25.20
N SER A 308 -0.05 14.45 24.53
CA SER A 308 0.65 14.95 23.34
C SER A 308 -0.17 14.88 22.05
N ILE A 309 -1.34 14.22 22.05
CA ILE A 309 -2.20 14.14 20.86
C ILE A 309 -2.98 15.44 20.68
N MET A 310 -2.83 16.04 19.51
CA MET A 310 -3.63 17.18 19.08
C MET A 310 -4.87 16.67 18.36
N CYS A 311 -6.02 17.24 18.68
CA CYS A 311 -7.31 16.93 18.06
C CYS A 311 -7.84 18.17 17.35
N GLY A 312 -8.69 17.94 16.34
CA GLY A 312 -9.42 19.02 15.71
C GLY A 312 -10.20 18.52 14.50
N HIS A 313 -10.26 19.34 13.47
CA HIS A 313 -11.09 19.10 12.29
C HIS A 313 -10.32 19.20 10.99
N TYR A 314 -10.81 18.49 9.97
CA TYR A 314 -10.31 18.62 8.61
C TYR A 314 -11.45 18.94 7.62
N ARG A 315 -11.08 19.49 6.48
CA ARG A 315 -11.95 19.64 5.30
C ARG A 315 -11.20 19.26 4.04
N LEU A 316 -11.90 18.63 3.11
CA LEU A 316 -11.44 18.39 1.75
C LEU A 316 -11.84 19.59 0.89
N SER A 317 -10.90 20.09 0.08
CA SER A 317 -11.17 20.98 -1.04
C SER A 317 -10.74 20.28 -2.32
N GLN A 318 -11.56 20.38 -3.37
CA GLN A 318 -11.20 19.94 -4.71
C GLN A 318 -11.10 21.20 -5.56
N ASP A 319 -9.87 21.55 -5.94
CA ASP A 319 -9.62 22.70 -6.80
C ASP A 319 -9.97 22.37 -8.26
N THR A 320 -10.06 23.41 -9.09
CA THR A 320 -10.21 23.30 -10.55
C THR A 320 -9.16 22.42 -11.22
N ASP A 321 -8.00 22.27 -10.59
CA ASP A 321 -6.80 21.62 -11.14
C ASP A 321 -6.82 20.09 -10.98
N ASN A 322 -7.99 19.49 -10.71
CA ASN A 322 -8.19 18.09 -10.31
C ASN A 322 -7.41 17.65 -9.04
N GLN A 323 -6.79 18.58 -8.32
CA GLN A 323 -6.06 18.29 -7.09
C GLN A 323 -6.98 18.33 -5.87
N THR A 324 -6.91 17.29 -5.04
CA THR A 324 -7.60 17.26 -3.74
C THR A 324 -6.66 17.73 -2.63
N LYS A 325 -6.99 18.87 -2.03
CA LYS A 325 -6.28 19.47 -0.89
C LYS A 325 -7.01 19.12 0.40
N VAL A 326 -6.26 18.78 1.44
CA VAL A 326 -6.77 18.47 2.78
C VAL A 326 -6.30 19.56 3.72
N PHE A 327 -7.24 20.33 4.27
CA PHE A 327 -6.96 21.34 5.28
C PHE A 327 -7.28 20.77 6.65
N VAL A 328 -6.30 20.78 7.55
CA VAL A 328 -6.35 20.24 8.91
C VAL A 328 -6.09 21.39 9.88
N VAL A 329 -6.95 21.52 10.89
CA VAL A 329 -6.74 22.44 12.02
C VAL A 329 -6.83 21.63 13.30
N VAL A 330 -5.75 21.59 14.08
CA VAL A 330 -5.65 20.83 15.34
C VAL A 330 -5.09 21.69 16.46
N SER A 331 -5.51 21.41 17.69
CA SER A 331 -4.96 22.00 18.90
C SER A 331 -4.79 20.92 19.97
N LYS A 332 -4.02 21.21 21.03
CA LYS A 332 -4.07 20.36 22.23
C LYS A 332 -5.47 20.40 22.82
N ARG A 333 -6.02 19.25 23.22
CA ARG A 333 -7.25 19.22 24.02
C ARG A 333 -7.02 20.04 25.29
N LYS A 334 -7.89 21.00 25.56
CA LYS A 334 -7.94 21.64 26.86
C LYS A 334 -8.43 20.60 27.86
N GLU A 335 -7.66 20.38 28.92
CA GLU A 335 -8.20 19.73 30.10
C GLU A 335 -9.29 20.65 30.67
N GLU A 336 -10.52 20.14 30.68
CA GLU A 336 -11.61 20.76 31.42
C GLU A 336 -11.30 20.56 32.91
N LYS A 337 -10.55 21.52 33.48
CA LYS A 337 -10.26 21.56 34.91
C LYS A 337 -11.59 21.64 35.65
N VAL A 338 -12.06 20.51 36.16
CA VAL A 338 -13.13 20.45 37.15
C VAL A 338 -12.76 21.45 38.23
N ALA A 339 -13.61 22.44 38.44
CA ALA A 339 -13.36 23.51 39.38
C ALA A 339 -13.40 22.95 40.81
N GLU A 340 -12.26 22.45 41.30
CA GLU A 340 -12.07 22.18 42.72
C GLU A 340 -12.33 23.49 43.47
N TYR A 341 -13.44 23.50 44.21
CA TYR A 341 -13.79 24.59 45.10
C TYR A 341 -12.62 24.83 46.07
N GLN A 342 -11.88 25.92 45.85
CA GLN A 342 -10.72 26.31 46.65
C GLN A 342 -11.14 26.62 48.10
N ARG A 343 -11.24 25.58 48.93
CA ARG A 343 -11.30 25.73 50.39
C ARG A 343 -9.93 26.14 50.90
N ASN A 344 -9.77 27.44 51.13
CA ASN A 344 -8.91 28.03 52.16
C ASN A 344 -7.43 27.59 52.17
N SER A 345 -6.63 28.12 51.25
CA SER A 345 -5.19 28.34 51.50
C SER A 345 -4.87 29.84 51.38
N ARG A 346 -4.67 30.50 52.52
CA ARG A 346 -4.45 31.97 52.59
C ARG A 346 -2.97 32.39 52.43
N PHE A 347 -2.10 31.50 51.94
CA PHE A 347 -0.64 31.71 51.95
C PHE A 347 0.10 31.36 50.65
N CYS A 348 -0.59 31.30 49.51
CA CYS A 348 0.07 31.25 48.21
C CYS A 348 0.32 32.67 47.67
N ARG A 349 1.58 32.99 47.35
CA ARG A 349 1.92 34.22 46.60
C ARG A 349 1.10 34.25 45.32
N ARG A 350 0.47 35.40 45.06
CA ARG A 350 -0.38 35.64 43.88
C ARG A 350 0.49 35.75 42.63
N ASN A 351 0.96 34.62 42.10
CA ASN A 351 1.48 34.59 40.74
C ASN A 351 0.39 35.18 39.82
N PRO A 352 0.72 36.15 38.95
CA PRO A 352 -0.24 36.57 37.93
C PRO A 352 -0.63 35.34 37.11
N ALA A 353 -1.93 35.15 36.89
CA ALA A 353 -2.39 34.07 36.03
C ALA A 353 -1.70 34.23 34.67
N ALA A 354 -0.96 33.21 34.24
CA ALA A 354 -0.29 33.24 32.95
C ALA A 354 -1.33 33.53 31.85
N PRO A 355 -1.04 34.41 30.89
CA PRO A 355 -2.00 34.73 29.83
C PRO A 355 -2.40 33.44 29.12
N GLU A 356 -3.71 33.16 29.05
CA GLU A 356 -4.22 31.98 28.38
C GLU A 356 -3.96 32.11 26.87
N THR A 357 -2.84 31.54 26.42
CA THR A 357 -2.49 31.44 25.00
C THR A 357 -3.07 30.16 24.41
N GLU A 358 -3.80 30.30 23.31
CA GLU A 358 -4.43 29.18 22.62
C GLU A 358 -3.65 28.88 21.34
N HIS A 359 -3.04 27.69 21.28
CA HIS A 359 -2.18 27.25 20.18
C HIS A 359 -2.96 26.32 19.25
N SER A 360 -3.06 26.69 17.97
CA SER A 360 -3.63 25.83 16.92
C SER A 360 -2.68 25.69 15.73
N PHE A 361 -2.56 24.49 15.20
CA PHE A 361 -1.73 24.16 14.05
C PHE A 361 -2.62 24.01 12.82
N HIS A 362 -2.31 24.77 11.78
CA HIS A 362 -2.99 24.77 10.50
C HIS A 362 -2.07 24.08 9.49
N VAL A 363 -2.58 23.01 8.90
CA VAL A 363 -1.82 22.04 8.09
C VAL A 363 -2.55 21.87 6.76
N GLY A 364 -1.89 22.24 5.66
CA GLY A 364 -2.36 22.02 4.30
C GLY A 364 -1.61 20.85 3.68
N LEU A 365 -2.33 19.86 3.18
CA LEU A 365 -1.77 18.66 2.55
C LEU A 365 -2.37 18.44 1.16
N GLN A 366 -1.59 17.86 0.25
CA GLN A 366 -2.05 17.42 -1.06
C GLN A 366 -2.26 15.91 -1.05
N LEU A 367 -3.43 15.45 -1.44
CA LEU A 367 -3.72 14.03 -1.62
C LEU A 367 -3.18 13.54 -2.97
N SER A 368 -2.41 12.46 -2.94
CA SER A 368 -1.76 11.86 -4.11
C SER A 368 -1.72 10.33 -4.00
N SER A 369 -1.46 9.68 -5.13
CA SER A 369 -1.24 8.23 -5.21
C SER A 369 0.26 7.92 -5.16
N GLY A 370 0.63 6.81 -4.53
CA GLY A 370 2.01 6.40 -4.32
C GLY A 370 2.19 4.89 -4.43
N GLY A 371 3.07 4.46 -5.33
CA GLY A 371 3.22 3.04 -5.66
C GLY A 371 1.96 2.48 -6.33
N ARG A 372 1.51 1.29 -5.91
CA ARG A 372 0.37 0.57 -6.49
C ARG A 372 -1.01 0.95 -5.92
N GLN A 373 -1.09 1.86 -4.95
CA GLN A 373 -2.36 2.23 -4.31
C GLN A 373 -2.75 3.68 -4.65
N SER A 374 -4.03 3.88 -4.98
CA SER A 374 -4.60 5.21 -5.15
C SER A 374 -4.76 5.94 -3.81
N PHE A 375 -4.54 7.25 -3.83
CA PHE A 375 -4.88 8.19 -2.74
C PHE A 375 -4.32 7.82 -1.35
N ASN A 376 -3.16 7.15 -1.33
CA ASN A 376 -2.50 6.66 -0.12
C ASN A 376 -1.39 7.58 0.41
N LYS A 377 -1.08 8.69 -0.28
CA LYS A 377 0.04 9.58 0.06
C LYS A 377 -0.43 11.03 0.27
N LEU A 378 0.01 11.65 1.37
CA LEU A 378 -0.22 13.07 1.67
C LEU A 378 1.11 13.84 1.60
N ASN A 379 1.22 14.80 0.68
CA ASN A 379 2.37 15.71 0.59
C ASN A 379 2.07 17.00 1.35
N TRP A 380 3.09 17.67 1.90
CA TRP A 380 2.91 18.97 2.56
C TRP A 380 2.71 20.10 1.53
N ILE A 381 1.78 21.00 1.82
CA ILE A 381 1.57 22.27 1.10
C ILE A 381 1.82 23.44 2.05
N HIS A 382 1.35 23.33 3.29
CA HIS A 382 1.42 24.40 4.28
C HIS A 382 1.51 23.84 5.70
N HIS A 383 2.25 24.50 6.59
CA HIS A 383 2.20 24.25 8.03
C HIS A 383 2.44 25.56 8.78
N SER A 384 1.54 25.92 9.71
CA SER A 384 1.71 27.11 10.55
C SER A 384 1.14 26.91 11.95
N CYS A 385 1.79 27.50 12.95
CA CYS A 385 1.26 27.67 14.30
C CYS A 385 0.55 29.02 14.42
N HIS A 386 -0.65 29.03 14.98
CA HIS A 386 -1.44 30.22 15.27
C HIS A 386 -1.57 30.31 16.79
N ILE A 387 -1.01 31.38 17.37
CA ILE A 387 -1.00 31.66 18.81
C ILE A 387 -2.01 32.76 19.07
N ASN A 388 -3.09 32.43 19.76
CA ASN A 388 -4.18 33.36 20.05
C ASN A 388 -4.10 33.86 21.49
N TYR A 389 -3.94 35.17 21.67
CA TYR A 389 -3.81 35.82 22.98
C TYR A 389 -5.18 36.28 23.48
N ARG A 390 -5.79 35.51 24.39
CA ARG A 390 -7.15 35.78 24.90
C ARG A 390 -7.32 37.15 25.57
N SER A 391 -6.25 37.72 26.11
CA SER A 391 -6.23 39.04 26.75
C SER A 391 -6.29 40.22 25.78
N THR A 392 -5.81 40.06 24.54
CA THR A 392 -5.75 41.14 23.53
C THR A 392 -6.64 40.86 22.31
N GLY A 393 -7.06 39.61 22.09
CA GLY A 393 -7.74 39.17 20.88
C GLY A 393 -6.81 39.03 19.67
N GLU A 394 -5.50 39.18 19.86
CA GLU A 394 -4.50 39.16 18.79
C GLU A 394 -4.09 37.71 18.46
N THR A 395 -4.03 37.40 17.16
CA THR A 395 -3.51 36.12 16.66
C THR A 395 -2.16 36.33 15.98
N VAL A 396 -1.09 35.78 16.56
CA VAL A 396 0.23 35.72 15.94
C VAL A 396 0.35 34.43 15.13
N VAL A 397 0.74 34.53 13.87
CA VAL A 397 0.91 33.37 12.96
C VAL A 397 2.38 33.17 12.64
N THR A 398 2.87 31.95 12.85
CA THR A 398 4.22 31.53 12.49
C THR A 398 4.12 30.39 11.50
N ALA A 399 4.49 30.64 10.24
CA ALA A 399 4.65 29.58 9.24
C ALA A 399 5.94 28.79 9.50
N PHE A 400 5.90 27.49 9.30
CA PHE A 400 7.08 26.63 9.31
C PHE A 400 7.61 26.48 7.89
N ASP A 401 8.93 26.52 7.73
CA ASP A 401 9.53 26.22 6.43
C ASP A 401 9.37 24.73 6.08
N LEU A 402 9.04 24.44 4.82
CA LEU A 402 8.72 23.10 4.32
C LEU A 402 9.93 22.49 3.60
N ASP A 403 11.08 22.57 4.27
CA ASP A 403 12.33 21.94 3.87
C ASP A 403 12.25 20.40 3.78
N GLN A 404 13.35 19.77 3.36
CA GLN A 404 13.54 18.31 3.30
C GLN A 404 13.15 17.54 4.58
N MET A 405 13.04 18.20 5.73
CA MET A 405 12.57 17.59 6.98
C MET A 405 11.06 17.22 6.98
N TYR A 406 10.27 17.79 6.07
CA TYR A 406 8.83 17.53 5.94
C TYR A 406 8.54 16.39 4.94
N ALA A 407 8.90 15.17 5.35
CA ALA A 407 8.58 13.96 4.60
C ALA A 407 7.06 13.80 4.40
N SER A 408 6.66 13.25 3.25
CA SER A 408 5.27 12.91 2.96
C SER A 408 4.75 11.83 3.91
N PHE A 409 3.44 11.86 4.21
CA PHE A 409 2.81 10.74 4.90
C PHE A 409 2.39 9.65 3.92
N PHE A 410 2.53 8.40 4.33
CA PHE A 410 2.02 7.23 3.64
C PHE A 410 0.97 6.52 4.49
N PHE A 411 -0.10 6.04 3.87
CA PHE A 411 -1.18 5.35 4.55
C PHE A 411 -0.82 3.91 4.94
N ALA A 412 -0.99 3.59 6.22
CA ALA A 412 -0.93 2.25 6.78
C ALA A 412 -2.34 1.80 7.21
N ARG A 413 -2.83 0.68 6.65
CA ARG A 413 -4.12 0.09 7.04
C ARG A 413 -4.03 -0.49 8.46
N VAL A 414 -5.05 -0.23 9.29
CA VAL A 414 -5.12 -0.75 10.66
C VAL A 414 -6.46 -1.45 10.88
N LYS A 415 -6.47 -2.80 10.74
CA LYS A 415 -7.70 -3.62 10.90
C LYS A 415 -8.44 -3.37 12.22
N SER A 416 -7.71 -3.05 13.30
CA SER A 416 -8.31 -2.86 14.63
C SER A 416 -9.06 -1.54 14.82
N TYR A 417 -9.02 -0.62 13.86
CA TYR A 417 -9.73 0.66 13.92
C TYR A 417 -11.22 0.54 13.59
N THR A 418 -11.63 -0.50 12.86
CA THR A 418 -13.01 -0.75 12.42
C THR A 418 -13.56 -2.06 12.99
N ALA A 419 -12.91 -2.61 14.03
CA ALA A 419 -13.27 -3.90 14.63
C ALA A 419 -14.54 -3.86 15.50
N PHE A 420 -15.06 -2.66 15.81
CA PHE A 420 -16.27 -2.46 16.60
C PHE A 420 -17.10 -1.33 15.98
N SER A 421 -18.43 -1.48 15.98
CA SER A 421 -19.37 -0.50 15.45
C SER A 421 -20.27 0.03 16.57
N GLU A 422 -20.19 1.31 16.89
CA GLU A 422 -21.07 1.94 17.89
C GLU A 422 -22.45 2.31 17.33
N ARG A 423 -22.51 2.62 16.03
CA ARG A 423 -23.70 3.11 15.31
C ARG A 423 -23.67 2.64 13.85
N PRO A 424 -24.83 2.47 13.20
CA PRO A 424 -24.90 2.24 11.77
C PRO A 424 -24.49 3.50 10.98
N LEU A 425 -24.27 3.32 9.69
CA LEU A 425 -23.99 4.37 8.70
C LEU A 425 -25.04 5.49 8.67
#